data_AF-R0MEC1-F1
#
_entry.id   AF-R0MEC1-F1
#
_cell.length_a   1.000
_cell.length_b   1.000
_cell.length_c   1.000
_cell.angle_alpha   90.00
_cell.angle_beta   90.00
_cell.angle_gamma   90.00
#
_symmetry.space_group_name_H-M   'P 1'
#
loop_
_entity.id
_entity.type
_entity.pdbx_description
1 polymer ?
#
loop_
_entity_poly.entity_id
_entity_poly.type
_entity_poly.pdbx_seq_one_letter_code
_entity_poly.pdbx_strand_id
1 'polypeptide(L)'
;MPFSTGCMTPLSNFEAKQKEQSISDPYVVVSFELKEDYEGHRVYMLALTTNPWTLPSNCGLVVKESFTYVLFEVNGKRYIIVETRIKEYFKDFKVIKKISGKDLVGIEYLQPFGYYEHLRKSGYFRIYAGDFVTDSDGTGIVHCAPGFSQDEYNVFVKYGLIKKNDLVPCPVDENGRFTEEISDFKGKYVKAADPFILKALGDKLIINKKKKHNVPYCWRSETPLISKLVPNWFISVTDSVDKLLANNEKINWVPKDIKYKKFHNWLADAEDWSFSRDRFWGTPIPLWTNEDYSVIYCVESAEELEKLSGKKITDIHRQFIDDIEIVVDGVTLKRIPEVFDCWFESGSMPYAQNNWPFCLKDKFNMNEIKEEITTKEKCSSKDTLYNDMVLKNFPADFIAEGMDQTRGWFYSLHVISTLLFNKPAFKNVVVNGIVQAADGQKMSKSKKNYPEPKEILDEFGADSLRSYLISSPVVEGQDLKFKKDGVKEIQKTLIIPWINSLLFYTTSKSTEPEELVLDDWIKNSFNDFLGKVEDNMNKYELSKAVIPNVGRTPHWGAIWQFEGGISIFFSKKLTA
;
A
#
# COMPACT_ATOMS: atom_id res chain seq x y z
N MET A 1 -2.46 13.27 -6.00
CA MET A 1 -2.18 12.19 -5.03
C MET A 1 -3.41 11.89 -4.19
N PRO A 2 -3.54 10.68 -3.61
CA PRO A 2 -4.50 10.40 -2.55
C PRO A 2 -4.21 11.27 -1.32
N PHE A 3 -5.24 11.89 -0.75
CA PHE A 3 -5.11 12.84 0.36
C PHE A 3 -6.15 12.53 1.45
N SER A 4 -5.69 12.47 2.70
CA SER A 4 -6.55 12.25 3.86
C SER A 4 -6.93 13.58 4.50
N THR A 5 -8.19 13.98 4.37
CA THR A 5 -8.73 15.18 5.04
C THR A 5 -8.82 15.01 6.55
N GLY A 6 -9.00 13.79 7.05
CA GLY A 6 -8.98 13.49 8.48
C GLY A 6 -7.58 13.58 9.12
N CYS A 7 -6.53 13.40 8.31
CA CYS A 7 -5.13 13.50 8.78
C CYS A 7 -4.37 14.71 8.22
N MET A 8 -4.99 15.49 7.33
CA MET A 8 -4.42 16.67 6.66
C MET A 8 -3.05 16.39 5.99
N THR A 9 -2.92 15.25 5.31
CA THR A 9 -1.65 14.83 4.69
C THR A 9 -1.90 14.01 3.42
N PRO A 10 -1.01 14.09 2.42
CA PRO A 10 -0.98 13.13 1.33
C PRO A 10 -0.63 11.74 1.83
N LEU A 11 -1.07 10.72 1.10
CA LEU A 11 -0.78 9.30 1.34
C LEU A 11 -0.10 8.70 0.12
N SER A 12 0.67 7.64 0.34
CA SER A 12 1.23 6.86 -0.77
C SER A 12 0.15 6.05 -1.51
N ASN A 13 0.47 5.62 -2.73
CA ASN A 13 -0.42 4.78 -3.53
C ASN A 13 -0.77 3.45 -2.86
N PHE A 14 0.16 2.88 -2.09
CA PHE A 14 -0.07 1.63 -1.38
C PHE A 14 -0.91 1.83 -0.13
N GLU A 15 -0.77 2.95 0.60
CA GLU A 15 -1.63 3.32 1.73
C GLU A 15 -3.08 3.52 1.30
N ALA A 16 -3.30 4.21 0.18
CA ALA A 16 -4.65 4.48 -0.35
C ALA A 16 -5.43 3.21 -0.72
N LYS A 17 -4.73 2.12 -1.04
CA LYS A 17 -5.30 0.82 -1.41
C LYS A 17 -5.53 -0.12 -0.22
N GLN A 18 -5.15 0.27 1.01
CA GLN A 18 -5.30 -0.60 2.19
C GLN A 18 -6.76 -0.73 2.66
N LYS A 19 -7.62 0.25 2.34
CA LYS A 19 -9.01 0.27 2.80
C LYS A 19 -9.94 0.89 1.77
N GLU A 20 -10.98 0.15 1.41
CA GLU A 20 -12.07 0.61 0.58
C GLU A 20 -13.41 0.41 1.29
N GLN A 21 -14.38 1.29 1.00
CA GLN A 21 -15.74 1.14 1.48
C GLN A 21 -16.73 1.38 0.34
N SER A 22 -17.80 0.58 0.31
CA SER A 22 -18.89 0.77 -0.62
C SER A 22 -19.78 1.92 -0.16
N ILE A 23 -19.86 2.99 -0.96
CA ILE A 23 -20.71 4.14 -0.68
C ILE A 23 -21.62 4.47 -1.86
N SER A 24 -22.65 5.27 -1.59
CA SER A 24 -23.58 5.76 -2.60
C SER A 24 -23.28 7.24 -2.89
N ASP A 25 -22.56 7.50 -3.98
CA ASP A 25 -22.24 8.87 -4.43
C ASP A 25 -23.25 9.36 -5.49
N PRO A 26 -23.32 10.69 -5.73
CA PRO A 26 -23.98 11.23 -6.91
C PRO A 26 -23.44 10.58 -8.20
N TYR A 27 -24.32 10.43 -9.19
CA TYR A 27 -23.99 9.99 -10.54
C TYR A 27 -24.76 10.92 -11.48
N VAL A 28 -24.08 11.97 -11.93
CA VAL A 28 -24.72 13.11 -12.57
C VAL A 28 -24.18 13.34 -13.97
N VAL A 29 -25.07 13.69 -14.89
CA VAL A 29 -24.72 14.12 -16.25
C VAL A 29 -24.95 15.61 -16.35
N VAL A 30 -23.90 16.34 -16.74
CA VAL A 30 -23.89 17.79 -16.87
C VAL A 30 -23.69 18.16 -18.33
N SER A 31 -24.43 19.17 -18.81
CA SER A 31 -24.28 19.72 -20.14
C SER A 31 -23.30 20.90 -20.17
N PHE A 32 -22.48 20.94 -21.21
CA PHE A 32 -21.48 21.97 -21.48
C PHE A 32 -21.77 22.57 -22.86
N GLU A 33 -22.24 23.80 -22.91
CA GLU A 33 -22.58 24.50 -24.17
C GLU A 33 -21.30 24.75 -24.98
N LEU A 34 -21.30 24.41 -26.27
CA LEU A 34 -20.22 24.82 -27.17
C LEU A 34 -20.23 26.35 -27.29
N LYS A 35 -19.04 26.94 -27.32
CA LYS A 35 -18.91 28.41 -27.30
C LYS A 35 -19.44 29.04 -28.59
N GLU A 36 -19.17 28.39 -29.72
CA GLU A 36 -19.69 28.76 -31.03
C GLU A 36 -20.77 27.77 -31.47
N ASP A 37 -21.70 28.25 -32.30
CA ASP A 37 -22.72 27.38 -32.89
C ASP A 37 -22.07 26.30 -33.75
N TYR A 38 -22.50 25.05 -33.56
CA TYR A 38 -22.03 23.92 -34.34
C TYR A 38 -23.04 23.63 -35.46
N GLU A 39 -22.61 23.82 -36.70
CA GLU A 39 -23.46 23.72 -37.91
C GLU A 39 -24.70 24.64 -37.84
N GLY A 40 -24.57 25.83 -37.23
CA GLY A 40 -25.64 26.83 -37.13
C GLY A 40 -26.63 26.60 -36.01
N HIS A 41 -26.30 25.72 -35.05
CA HIS A 41 -27.14 25.43 -33.89
C HIS A 41 -26.35 25.41 -32.59
N ARG A 42 -27.01 25.80 -31.51
CA ARG A 42 -26.49 25.58 -30.16
C ARG A 42 -26.44 24.10 -29.84
N VAL A 43 -25.27 23.65 -29.42
CA VAL A 43 -24.99 22.24 -29.12
C VAL A 43 -24.32 22.12 -27.75
N TYR A 44 -24.63 21.05 -27.03
CA TYR A 44 -24.11 20.79 -25.69
C TYR A 44 -23.41 19.44 -25.60
N MET A 45 -22.20 19.41 -25.04
CA MET A 45 -21.49 18.18 -24.70
C MET A 45 -22.04 17.62 -23.38
N LEU A 46 -22.26 16.30 -23.29
CA LEU A 46 -22.73 15.65 -22.06
C LEU A 46 -21.59 14.93 -21.35
N ALA A 47 -21.18 15.40 -20.18
CA ALA A 47 -20.14 14.76 -19.37
C ALA A 47 -20.72 14.18 -18.08
N LEU A 48 -20.26 12.99 -17.69
CA LEU A 48 -20.60 12.38 -16.41
C LEU A 48 -19.58 12.77 -15.32
N THR A 49 -20.04 13.00 -14.10
CA THR A 49 -19.17 12.95 -12.90
C THR A 49 -19.86 12.27 -11.72
N THR A 50 -19.06 11.64 -10.86
CA THR A 50 -19.47 11.15 -9.53
C THR A 50 -19.00 12.06 -8.39
N ASN A 51 -18.25 13.11 -8.72
CA ASN A 51 -17.71 14.09 -7.79
C ASN A 51 -18.13 15.51 -8.21
N PRO A 52 -19.40 15.91 -8.02
CA PRO A 52 -19.87 17.24 -8.44
C PRO A 52 -19.00 18.38 -7.90
N TRP A 53 -18.43 18.23 -6.70
CA TRP A 53 -17.49 19.17 -6.09
C TRP A 53 -16.25 19.53 -6.92
N THR A 54 -15.87 18.76 -7.93
CA THR A 54 -14.76 19.11 -8.83
C THR A 54 -15.20 19.98 -10.02
N LEU A 55 -16.50 20.10 -10.31
CA LEU A 55 -17.03 20.90 -11.43
C LEU A 55 -16.66 22.39 -11.39
N PRO A 56 -16.61 23.07 -10.22
CA PRO A 56 -16.11 24.44 -10.13
C PRO A 56 -14.67 24.62 -10.63
N SER A 57 -13.88 23.53 -10.67
CA SER A 57 -12.49 23.51 -11.15
C SER A 57 -12.35 22.88 -12.54
N ASN A 58 -13.44 22.78 -13.29
CA ASN A 58 -13.39 22.27 -14.65
C ASN A 58 -12.48 23.13 -15.52
N CYS A 59 -11.55 22.50 -16.25
CA CYS A 59 -10.55 23.12 -17.10
C CYS A 59 -10.60 22.66 -18.57
N GLY A 60 -11.25 21.52 -18.84
CA GLY A 60 -11.39 20.95 -20.18
C GLY A 60 -12.44 19.85 -20.24
N LEU A 61 -12.71 19.35 -21.45
CA LEU A 61 -13.42 18.09 -21.67
C LEU A 61 -12.49 17.12 -22.37
N VAL A 62 -12.59 15.82 -22.08
CA VAL A 62 -11.76 14.78 -22.69
C VAL A 62 -12.63 13.76 -23.41
N VAL A 63 -12.25 13.46 -24.65
CA VAL A 63 -12.85 12.45 -25.53
C VAL A 63 -11.79 11.45 -25.98
N LYS A 64 -12.19 10.34 -26.60
CA LYS A 64 -11.25 9.41 -27.24
C LYS A 64 -11.35 9.52 -28.75
N GLU A 65 -10.22 9.70 -29.43
CA GLU A 65 -10.20 9.92 -30.88
C GLU A 65 -10.80 8.75 -31.68
N SER A 66 -10.59 7.53 -31.20
CA SER A 66 -11.06 6.32 -31.86
C SER A 66 -12.56 6.03 -31.67
N PHE A 67 -13.25 6.80 -30.81
CA PHE A 67 -14.67 6.62 -30.57
C PHE A 67 -15.53 7.41 -31.56
N THR A 68 -16.72 6.87 -31.82
CA THR A 68 -17.76 7.53 -32.59
C THR A 68 -18.75 8.21 -31.64
N TYR A 69 -18.89 9.51 -31.80
CA TYR A 69 -19.85 10.34 -31.08
C TYR A 69 -21.07 10.60 -31.97
N VAL A 70 -22.21 10.89 -31.35
CA VAL A 70 -23.45 11.24 -32.04
C VAL A 70 -23.90 12.62 -31.61
N LEU A 71 -24.15 13.49 -32.61
CA LEU A 71 -24.98 14.66 -32.45
C LEU A 71 -26.44 14.21 -32.54
N PHE A 72 -27.22 14.42 -31.48
CA PHE A 72 -28.61 14.02 -31.41
C PHE A 72 -29.49 15.13 -30.86
N GLU A 73 -30.77 15.09 -31.20
CA GLU A 73 -31.78 16.02 -30.71
C GLU A 73 -32.76 15.33 -29.77
N VAL A 74 -33.05 15.97 -28.64
CA VAL A 74 -34.10 15.59 -27.70
C VAL A 74 -34.72 16.86 -27.11
N ASN A 75 -36.06 16.93 -27.09
CA ASN A 75 -36.81 18.09 -26.58
C ASN A 75 -36.36 19.43 -27.19
N GLY A 76 -36.03 19.45 -28.48
CA GLY A 76 -35.58 20.66 -29.20
C GLY A 76 -34.17 21.14 -28.84
N LYS A 77 -33.40 20.41 -28.03
CA LYS A 77 -32.00 20.69 -27.72
C LYS A 77 -31.10 19.64 -28.37
N ARG A 78 -29.91 20.06 -28.79
CA ARG A 78 -28.92 19.20 -29.46
C ARG A 78 -27.74 18.90 -28.57
N TYR A 79 -27.39 17.62 -28.46
CA TYR A 79 -26.38 17.13 -27.56
C TYR A 79 -25.37 16.24 -28.29
N ILE A 80 -24.16 16.14 -27.72
CA ILE A 80 -23.12 15.21 -28.14
C ILE A 80 -22.85 14.21 -27.01
N ILE A 81 -22.85 12.92 -27.35
CA ILE A 81 -22.53 11.79 -26.48
C ILE A 81 -21.86 10.67 -27.31
N VAL A 82 -21.14 9.74 -26.68
CA VAL A 82 -20.65 8.54 -27.38
C VAL A 82 -21.82 7.68 -27.86
N GLU A 83 -21.74 7.14 -29.08
CA GLU A 83 -22.83 6.42 -29.74
C GLU A 83 -23.36 5.24 -28.91
N THR A 84 -22.45 4.48 -28.30
CA THR A 84 -22.78 3.24 -27.56
C THR A 84 -23.61 3.47 -26.31
N ARG A 85 -23.61 4.69 -25.75
CA ARG A 85 -24.19 5.01 -24.44
C ARG A 85 -25.50 5.79 -24.50
N ILE A 86 -25.89 6.32 -25.67
CA ILE A 86 -27.07 7.20 -25.80
C ILE A 86 -28.36 6.57 -25.26
N LYS A 87 -28.58 5.28 -25.54
CA LYS A 87 -29.80 4.54 -25.13
C LYS A 87 -29.91 4.33 -23.61
N GLU A 88 -28.82 4.43 -22.86
CA GLU A 88 -28.88 4.35 -21.40
C GLU A 88 -29.50 5.60 -20.78
N TYR A 89 -29.30 6.74 -21.43
CA TYR A 89 -29.71 8.04 -20.90
C TYR A 89 -30.99 8.57 -21.55
N PHE A 90 -31.21 8.29 -22.83
CA PHE A 90 -32.33 8.80 -23.61
C PHE A 90 -33.05 7.66 -24.33
N LYS A 91 -34.37 7.58 -24.16
CA LYS A 91 -35.22 6.59 -24.85
C LYS A 91 -35.64 7.09 -26.23
N ASP A 92 -36.11 8.34 -26.29
CA ASP A 92 -36.61 8.98 -27.50
C ASP A 92 -35.65 10.09 -27.92
N PHE A 93 -34.91 9.86 -29.00
CA PHE A 93 -33.93 10.81 -29.54
C PHE A 93 -33.85 10.68 -31.06
N LYS A 94 -33.47 11.76 -31.74
CA LYS A 94 -33.18 11.76 -33.17
C LYS A 94 -31.69 11.97 -33.39
N VAL A 95 -30.99 10.96 -33.90
CA VAL A 95 -29.59 11.13 -34.33
C VAL A 95 -29.57 12.02 -35.57
N ILE A 96 -28.79 13.09 -35.52
CA ILE A 96 -28.58 14.02 -36.62
C ILE A 96 -27.35 13.59 -37.42
N LYS A 97 -26.24 13.32 -36.73
CA LYS A 97 -24.95 13.04 -37.36
C LYS A 97 -24.04 12.23 -36.44
N LYS A 98 -23.15 11.43 -37.04
CA LYS A 98 -22.02 10.78 -36.36
C LYS A 98 -20.76 11.64 -36.54
N ILE A 99 -19.97 11.76 -35.48
CA ILE A 99 -18.77 12.60 -35.41
C ILE A 99 -17.64 11.74 -34.87
N SER A 100 -16.45 11.82 -35.50
CA SER A 100 -15.26 11.16 -34.94
C SER A 100 -14.81 11.92 -33.69
N GLY A 101 -14.34 11.21 -32.66
CA GLY A 101 -13.76 11.86 -31.49
C GLY A 101 -12.61 12.81 -31.84
N LYS A 102 -11.86 12.49 -32.90
CA LYS A 102 -10.81 13.35 -33.45
C LYS A 102 -11.32 14.70 -33.92
N ASP A 103 -12.52 14.76 -34.51
CA ASP A 103 -13.10 15.99 -35.06
C ASP A 103 -13.63 16.92 -33.96
N LEU A 104 -13.79 16.41 -32.74
CA LEU A 104 -14.20 17.20 -31.59
C LEU A 104 -13.02 17.93 -30.91
N VAL A 105 -11.80 17.42 -31.08
CA VAL A 105 -10.61 17.96 -30.39
C VAL A 105 -10.37 19.42 -30.81
N GLY A 106 -10.15 20.27 -29.82
CA GLY A 106 -9.87 21.70 -29.99
C GLY A 106 -11.10 22.61 -29.93
N ILE A 107 -12.33 22.08 -30.02
CA ILE A 107 -13.54 22.89 -29.95
C ILE A 107 -13.68 23.51 -28.55
N GLU A 108 -13.98 24.82 -28.50
CA GLU A 108 -14.21 25.56 -27.27
C GLU A 108 -15.64 25.37 -26.72
N TYR A 109 -15.76 25.38 -25.40
CA TYR A 109 -17.04 25.31 -24.70
C TYR A 109 -17.11 26.34 -23.54
N LEU A 110 -18.33 26.58 -23.06
CA LEU A 110 -18.63 27.41 -21.90
C LEU A 110 -18.58 26.57 -20.62
N GLN A 111 -17.72 26.97 -19.70
CA GLN A 111 -17.55 26.32 -18.40
C GLN A 111 -18.83 26.42 -17.53
N PRO A 112 -19.09 25.43 -16.66
CA PRO A 112 -20.27 25.45 -15.80
C PRO A 112 -20.22 26.57 -14.76
N PHE A 113 -19.00 26.94 -14.31
CA PHE A 113 -18.71 27.98 -13.31
C PHE A 113 -17.56 28.88 -13.78
N GLY A 114 -17.71 30.20 -13.63
CA GLY A 114 -16.83 31.23 -14.22
C GLY A 114 -15.49 31.52 -13.53
N TYR A 115 -15.12 30.81 -12.45
CA TYR A 115 -14.00 31.21 -11.57
C TYR A 115 -12.63 31.28 -12.27
N TYR A 116 -12.41 30.45 -13.29
CA TYR A 116 -11.13 30.31 -13.99
C TYR A 116 -11.13 30.87 -15.42
N GLU A 117 -12.07 31.75 -15.77
CA GLU A 117 -12.21 32.28 -17.15
C GLU A 117 -10.90 32.91 -17.69
N HIS A 118 -10.04 33.46 -16.81
CA HIS A 118 -8.73 34.00 -17.19
C HIS A 118 -7.79 32.96 -17.85
N LEU A 119 -7.96 31.66 -17.57
CA LEU A 119 -7.17 30.58 -18.16
C LEU A 119 -7.53 30.26 -19.62
N ARG A 120 -8.67 30.76 -20.13
CA ARG A 120 -9.11 30.49 -21.51
C ARG A 120 -8.07 30.90 -22.56
N LYS A 121 -7.35 31.99 -22.28
CA LYS A 121 -6.25 32.51 -23.11
C LYS A 121 -5.05 31.55 -23.19
N SER A 122 -4.87 30.72 -22.17
CA SER A 122 -3.79 29.73 -22.06
C SER A 122 -4.17 28.37 -22.66
N GLY A 123 -5.24 28.30 -23.45
CA GLY A 123 -5.64 27.07 -24.12
C GLY A 123 -6.78 26.32 -23.41
N TYR A 124 -7.15 26.66 -22.17
CA TYR A 124 -8.17 25.95 -21.38
C TYR A 124 -9.59 26.06 -21.99
N PHE A 125 -10.52 25.23 -21.47
CA PHE A 125 -11.94 25.17 -21.85
C PHE A 125 -12.17 24.74 -23.30
N ARG A 126 -11.37 23.75 -23.72
CA ARG A 126 -11.46 23.06 -25.00
C ARG A 126 -11.63 21.56 -24.80
N ILE A 127 -12.00 20.87 -25.86
CA ILE A 127 -12.03 19.41 -25.92
C ILE A 127 -10.64 18.88 -26.25
N TYR A 128 -10.17 17.87 -25.52
CA TYR A 128 -8.88 17.19 -25.71
C TYR A 128 -9.06 15.69 -25.90
N ALA A 129 -8.04 15.02 -26.43
CA ALA A 129 -8.02 13.56 -26.51
C ALA A 129 -7.32 12.92 -25.29
N GLY A 130 -7.91 11.85 -24.76
CA GLY A 130 -7.32 11.03 -23.70
C GLY A 130 -7.72 9.57 -23.83
N ASP A 131 -6.73 8.67 -23.70
CA ASP A 131 -6.93 7.23 -23.93
C ASP A 131 -7.67 6.53 -22.78
N PHE A 132 -7.71 7.15 -21.60
CA PHE A 132 -8.40 6.66 -20.40
C PHE A 132 -9.93 6.74 -20.50
N VAL A 133 -10.47 7.45 -21.49
CA VAL A 133 -11.92 7.54 -21.71
C VAL A 133 -12.45 6.19 -22.20
N THR A 134 -13.56 5.74 -21.60
CA THR A 134 -14.22 4.47 -21.94
C THR A 134 -15.59 4.71 -22.56
N ASP A 135 -16.08 3.72 -23.33
CA ASP A 135 -17.41 3.70 -23.94
C ASP A 135 -18.36 2.73 -23.22
N SER A 136 -17.94 2.22 -22.05
CA SER A 136 -18.66 1.27 -21.21
C SER A 136 -19.21 1.86 -19.91
N ASP A 137 -18.72 3.01 -19.46
CA ASP A 137 -19.28 3.78 -18.34
C ASP A 137 -19.36 5.28 -18.70
N GLY A 138 -20.24 6.01 -18.03
CA GLY A 138 -20.45 7.44 -18.26
C GLY A 138 -21.00 7.73 -19.65
N THR A 139 -20.59 8.87 -20.22
CA THR A 139 -21.09 9.41 -21.49
C THR A 139 -20.07 9.33 -22.62
N GLY A 140 -18.89 8.74 -22.35
CA GLY A 140 -17.72 8.81 -23.23
C GLY A 140 -17.12 10.22 -23.38
N ILE A 141 -17.54 11.17 -22.54
CA ILE A 141 -16.96 12.51 -22.40
C ILE A 141 -16.68 12.72 -20.93
N VAL A 142 -15.44 13.06 -20.58
CA VAL A 142 -15.01 13.26 -19.20
C VAL A 142 -14.81 14.76 -18.96
N HIS A 143 -15.40 15.30 -17.89
CA HIS A 143 -15.02 16.64 -17.44
C HIS A 143 -13.65 16.57 -16.77
N CYS A 144 -12.78 17.51 -17.09
CA CYS A 144 -11.41 17.52 -16.59
C CYS A 144 -11.24 18.62 -15.55
N ALA A 145 -10.69 18.28 -14.38
CA ALA A 145 -10.26 19.13 -13.30
C ALA A 145 -8.86 18.63 -12.83
N PRO A 146 -7.77 19.05 -13.51
CA PRO A 146 -6.45 18.42 -13.42
C PRO A 146 -5.84 18.46 -12.00
N GLY A 147 -6.29 19.36 -11.13
CA GLY A 147 -5.89 19.39 -9.72
C GLY A 147 -6.40 18.21 -8.88
N PHE A 148 -7.27 17.34 -9.43
CA PHE A 148 -7.89 16.24 -8.68
C PHE A 148 -7.75 14.87 -9.37
N SER A 149 -7.03 14.77 -10.49
CA SER A 149 -6.90 13.53 -11.26
C SER A 149 -5.59 13.51 -12.05
N GLN A 150 -4.83 12.42 -11.93
CA GLN A 150 -3.53 12.27 -12.59
C GLN A 150 -3.67 12.11 -14.11
N ASP A 151 -4.64 11.32 -14.57
CA ASP A 151 -4.89 11.12 -16.01
C ASP A 151 -5.27 12.43 -16.69
N GLU A 152 -6.10 13.23 -16.01
CA GLU A 152 -6.52 14.56 -16.44
C GLU A 152 -5.34 15.55 -16.47
N TYR A 153 -4.49 15.54 -15.45
CA TYR A 153 -3.24 16.32 -15.42
C TYR A 153 -2.31 15.94 -16.58
N ASN A 154 -2.14 14.64 -16.83
CA ASN A 154 -1.28 14.12 -17.89
C ASN A 154 -1.77 14.54 -19.30
N VAL A 155 -3.08 14.66 -19.53
CA VAL A 155 -3.62 15.23 -20.77
C VAL A 155 -3.15 16.67 -20.95
N PHE A 156 -3.20 17.48 -19.90
CA PHE A 156 -2.77 18.89 -19.98
C PHE A 156 -1.27 19.01 -20.25
N VAL A 157 -0.46 18.12 -19.67
CA VAL A 157 0.98 18.00 -19.98
C VAL A 157 1.21 17.60 -21.45
N LYS A 158 0.49 16.58 -21.94
CA LYS A 158 0.59 16.07 -23.31
C LYS A 158 0.29 17.15 -24.36
N TYR A 159 -0.69 18.02 -24.08
CA TYR A 159 -1.06 19.13 -24.96
C TYR A 159 -0.23 20.40 -24.74
N GLY A 160 0.78 20.37 -23.85
CA GLY A 160 1.67 21.51 -23.59
C GLY A 160 0.99 22.70 -22.90
N LEU A 161 -0.17 22.49 -22.27
CA LEU A 161 -0.89 23.54 -21.53
C LEU A 161 -0.22 23.84 -20.19
N ILE A 162 0.43 22.82 -19.63
CA ILE A 162 1.21 22.86 -18.40
C ILE A 162 2.45 21.97 -18.58
N LYS A 163 3.48 22.20 -17.76
CA LYS A 163 4.63 21.31 -17.62
C LYS A 163 4.42 20.35 -16.44
N LYS A 164 5.18 19.26 -16.42
CA LYS A 164 5.21 18.36 -15.26
C LYS A 164 5.61 19.18 -14.01
N ASN A 165 4.85 19.03 -12.93
CA ASN A 165 4.95 19.74 -11.66
C ASN A 165 4.43 21.20 -11.66
N ASP A 166 3.86 21.70 -12.75
CA ASP A 166 3.14 22.97 -12.71
C ASP A 166 1.90 22.86 -11.82
N LEU A 167 1.60 23.93 -11.10
CA LEU A 167 0.36 24.08 -10.35
C LEU A 167 -0.82 24.28 -11.30
N VAL A 168 -1.94 23.70 -10.95
CA VAL A 168 -3.22 23.81 -11.67
C VAL A 168 -4.34 24.13 -10.67
N PRO A 169 -5.51 24.60 -11.13
CA PRO A 169 -6.66 24.84 -10.27
C PRO A 169 -6.95 23.69 -9.30
N CYS A 170 -6.73 23.94 -8.02
CA CYS A 170 -6.96 22.99 -6.93
C CYS A 170 -7.44 23.74 -5.66
N PRO A 171 -8.64 24.36 -5.69
CA PRO A 171 -9.11 25.31 -4.68
C PRO A 171 -9.70 24.62 -3.45
N VAL A 172 -8.91 23.73 -2.84
CA VAL A 172 -9.31 22.93 -1.67
C VAL A 172 -8.17 22.97 -0.66
N ASP A 173 -8.44 23.36 0.58
CA ASP A 173 -7.44 23.40 1.65
C ASP A 173 -7.13 21.98 2.20
N GLU A 174 -6.30 21.90 3.24
CA GLU A 174 -5.90 20.64 3.88
C GLU A 174 -7.05 19.99 4.67
N ASN A 175 -8.11 20.75 4.98
CA ASN A 175 -9.33 20.26 5.63
C ASN A 175 -10.36 19.73 4.62
N GLY A 176 -10.05 19.76 3.32
CA GLY A 176 -10.99 19.41 2.27
C GLY A 176 -12.10 20.44 2.10
N ARG A 177 -11.84 21.72 2.41
CA ARG A 177 -12.80 22.82 2.25
C ARG A 177 -12.38 23.73 1.11
N PHE A 178 -13.36 24.33 0.43
CA PHE A 178 -13.08 25.26 -0.66
C PHE A 178 -12.35 26.52 -0.18
N THR A 179 -11.35 26.95 -0.95
CA THR A 179 -10.58 28.18 -0.75
C THR A 179 -11.29 29.40 -1.38
N GLU A 180 -10.64 30.57 -1.35
CA GLU A 180 -11.21 31.85 -1.79
C GLU A 180 -11.60 31.87 -3.28
N GLU A 181 -10.86 31.12 -4.10
CA GLU A 181 -11.04 31.02 -5.54
C GLU A 181 -12.43 30.53 -5.93
N ILE A 182 -13.07 29.72 -5.07
CA ILE A 182 -14.45 29.25 -5.24
C ILE A 182 -15.34 29.92 -4.19
N SER A 183 -15.57 31.21 -4.39
CA SER A 183 -16.23 32.11 -3.44
C SER A 183 -17.61 31.63 -2.97
N ASP A 184 -18.44 31.08 -3.86
CA ASP A 184 -19.82 30.64 -3.54
C ASP A 184 -19.87 29.45 -2.56
N PHE A 185 -18.78 28.67 -2.48
CA PHE A 185 -18.69 27.49 -1.63
C PHE A 185 -17.56 27.57 -0.59
N LYS A 186 -16.93 28.74 -0.46
CA LYS A 186 -15.81 28.99 0.46
C LYS A 186 -16.06 28.41 1.85
N GLY A 187 -15.06 27.69 2.36
CA GLY A 187 -15.08 27.08 3.70
C GLY A 187 -16.03 25.89 3.84
N LYS A 188 -16.80 25.50 2.82
CA LYS A 188 -17.61 24.27 2.86
C LYS A 188 -16.73 23.07 2.52
N TYR A 189 -16.91 21.98 3.27
CA TYR A 189 -16.31 20.69 2.95
C TYR A 189 -16.81 20.20 1.60
N VAL A 190 -15.92 19.68 0.75
CA VAL A 190 -16.20 19.35 -0.66
C VAL A 190 -17.44 18.47 -0.86
N LYS A 191 -17.56 17.35 -0.14
CA LYS A 191 -18.75 16.47 -0.24
C LYS A 191 -20.03 17.10 0.32
N ALA A 192 -19.91 18.03 1.27
CA ALA A 192 -21.06 18.78 1.78
C ALA A 192 -21.50 19.88 0.81
N ALA A 193 -20.65 20.27 -0.14
CA ALA A 193 -20.98 21.26 -1.17
C ALA A 193 -21.75 20.64 -2.34
N ASP A 194 -21.68 19.32 -2.58
CA ASP A 194 -22.33 18.64 -3.71
C ASP A 194 -23.79 19.06 -3.92
N PRO A 195 -24.69 19.10 -2.90
CA PRO A 195 -26.08 19.52 -3.10
C PRO A 195 -26.23 20.97 -3.56
N PHE A 196 -25.34 21.86 -3.10
CA PHE A 196 -25.35 23.28 -3.48
C PHE A 196 -24.85 23.48 -4.90
N ILE A 197 -23.80 22.73 -5.28
CA ILE A 197 -23.24 22.75 -6.63
C ILE A 197 -24.27 22.23 -7.63
N LEU A 198 -24.92 21.10 -7.32
CA LEU A 198 -25.96 20.54 -8.18
C LEU A 198 -27.15 21.49 -8.35
N LYS A 199 -27.52 22.23 -7.28
CA LYS A 199 -28.54 23.28 -7.37
C LYS A 199 -28.09 24.44 -8.25
N ALA A 200 -26.83 24.87 -8.16
CA ALA A 200 -26.27 25.98 -8.93
C ALA A 200 -26.15 25.67 -10.44
N LEU A 201 -26.03 24.39 -10.82
CA LEU A 201 -26.02 23.98 -12.22
C LEU A 201 -27.34 24.29 -12.95
N GLY A 202 -28.47 24.28 -12.25
CA GLY A 202 -29.79 24.53 -12.82
C GLY A 202 -30.06 23.65 -14.04
N ASP A 203 -30.44 24.26 -15.15
CA ASP A 203 -30.75 23.58 -16.42
C ASP A 203 -29.56 22.86 -17.07
N LYS A 204 -28.33 23.07 -16.58
CA LYS A 204 -27.15 22.32 -17.03
C LYS A 204 -27.14 20.89 -16.46
N LEU A 205 -27.88 20.61 -15.38
CA LEU A 205 -27.97 19.28 -14.79
C LEU A 205 -29.00 18.43 -15.54
N ILE A 206 -28.53 17.48 -16.34
CA ILE A 206 -29.39 16.67 -17.22
C ILE A 206 -29.89 15.42 -16.50
N ILE A 207 -29.02 14.77 -15.73
CA ILE A 207 -29.37 13.57 -14.95
C ILE A 207 -28.81 13.73 -13.55
N ASN A 208 -29.62 13.39 -12.56
CA ASN A 208 -29.23 13.33 -11.16
C ASN A 208 -29.69 12.00 -10.55
N LYS A 209 -28.75 11.05 -10.42
CA LYS A 209 -28.98 9.74 -9.80
C LYS A 209 -27.91 9.51 -8.73
N LYS A 210 -28.02 8.39 -8.02
CA LYS A 210 -26.97 7.88 -7.15
C LYS A 210 -26.48 6.53 -7.66
N LYS A 211 -25.18 6.27 -7.54
CA LYS A 211 -24.56 4.99 -7.88
C LYS A 211 -23.80 4.47 -6.66
N LYS A 212 -23.94 3.17 -6.38
CA LYS A 212 -23.12 2.50 -5.37
C LYS A 212 -21.82 2.02 -6.01
N HIS A 213 -20.70 2.33 -5.37
CA HIS A 213 -19.37 1.92 -5.79
C HIS A 213 -18.40 1.94 -4.61
N ASN A 214 -17.22 1.34 -4.77
CA ASN A 214 -16.19 1.34 -3.75
C ASN A 214 -15.32 2.59 -3.89
N VAL A 215 -15.02 3.23 -2.76
CA VAL A 215 -14.18 4.43 -2.69
C VAL A 215 -13.06 4.16 -1.68
N PRO A 216 -11.83 4.63 -1.94
CA PRO A 216 -10.71 4.48 -1.01
C PRO A 216 -10.91 5.36 0.23
N TYR A 217 -10.56 4.81 1.40
CA TYR A 217 -10.68 5.45 2.70
C TYR A 217 -9.33 5.52 3.39
N CYS A 218 -9.11 6.54 4.21
CA CYS A 218 -7.92 6.59 5.04
C CYS A 218 -7.90 5.36 5.96
N TRP A 219 -6.81 4.62 5.91
CA TRP A 219 -6.59 3.40 6.69
C TRP A 219 -6.53 3.67 8.21
N ARG A 220 -6.34 4.93 8.61
CA ARG A 220 -6.34 5.40 10.00
C ARG A 220 -7.60 6.15 10.42
N SER A 221 -7.94 7.26 9.78
CA SER A 221 -9.04 8.15 10.22
C SER A 221 -10.43 7.67 9.81
N GLU A 222 -10.51 6.67 8.92
CA GLU A 222 -11.78 6.19 8.35
C GLU A 222 -12.60 7.27 7.61
N THR A 223 -11.95 8.32 7.11
CA THR A 223 -12.55 9.32 6.23
C THR A 223 -12.35 8.96 4.76
N PRO A 224 -13.28 9.30 3.85
CA PRO A 224 -13.07 9.14 2.41
C PRO A 224 -11.82 9.90 1.96
N LEU A 225 -10.99 9.28 1.12
CA LEU A 225 -9.88 10.00 0.50
C LEU A 225 -10.39 10.86 -0.65
N ILE A 226 -9.71 11.99 -0.85
CA ILE A 226 -9.84 12.79 -2.08
C ILE A 226 -8.53 12.70 -2.85
N SER A 227 -8.61 12.77 -4.17
CA SER A 227 -7.42 13.02 -4.98
C SER A 227 -7.21 14.52 -5.07
N LYS A 228 -6.02 14.99 -4.73
CA LYS A 228 -5.66 16.42 -4.72
C LYS A 228 -4.21 16.60 -5.19
N LEU A 229 -3.93 17.69 -5.90
CA LEU A 229 -2.59 18.18 -6.15
C LEU A 229 -2.04 18.80 -4.85
N VAL A 230 -0.92 18.29 -4.38
CA VAL A 230 -0.23 18.79 -3.18
C VAL A 230 1.26 18.76 -3.48
N PRO A 231 2.02 19.84 -3.22
CA PRO A 231 3.47 19.80 -3.24
C PRO A 231 3.98 18.66 -2.35
N ASN A 232 4.95 17.87 -2.81
CA ASN A 232 5.43 16.72 -2.06
C ASN A 232 6.80 16.27 -2.53
N TRP A 233 7.52 15.58 -1.65
CA TRP A 233 8.81 14.94 -1.94
C TRP A 233 8.61 13.47 -2.34
N PHE A 234 9.33 13.08 -3.39
CA PHE A 234 9.27 11.75 -3.97
C PHE A 234 10.66 11.13 -4.06
N ILE A 235 10.74 9.83 -3.81
CA ILE A 235 11.90 9.00 -4.20
C ILE A 235 11.62 8.46 -5.60
N SER A 236 12.56 8.66 -6.53
CA SER A 236 12.47 8.07 -7.87
C SER A 236 12.57 6.54 -7.77
N VAL A 237 11.46 5.86 -8.00
CA VAL A 237 11.37 4.40 -8.00
C VAL A 237 11.26 3.87 -9.42
N THR A 238 10.61 4.63 -10.31
CA THR A 238 10.38 4.25 -11.70
C THR A 238 11.68 3.94 -12.45
N ASP A 239 12.75 4.67 -12.14
CA ASP A 239 14.06 4.51 -12.80
C ASP A 239 14.80 3.21 -12.38
N SER A 240 14.28 2.51 -11.36
CA SER A 240 14.91 1.31 -10.79
C SER A 240 14.03 0.06 -10.83
N VAL A 241 12.90 0.08 -11.57
CA VAL A 241 11.98 -1.07 -11.69
C VAL A 241 12.72 -2.33 -12.13
N ASP A 242 13.58 -2.27 -13.14
CA ASP A 242 14.33 -3.45 -13.60
C ASP A 242 15.23 -4.05 -12.51
N LYS A 243 15.88 -3.20 -11.70
CA LYS A 243 16.70 -3.64 -10.56
C LYS A 243 15.83 -4.26 -9.46
N LEU A 244 14.66 -3.67 -9.19
CA LEU A 244 13.70 -4.19 -8.21
C LEU A 244 13.23 -5.59 -8.61
N LEU A 245 12.87 -5.79 -9.88
CA LEU A 245 12.46 -7.08 -10.41
C LEU A 245 13.61 -8.09 -10.35
N ALA A 246 14.81 -7.72 -10.79
CA ALA A 246 15.99 -8.59 -10.74
C ALA A 246 16.38 -8.99 -9.31
N ASN A 247 16.30 -8.08 -8.34
CA ASN A 247 16.56 -8.41 -6.94
C ASN A 247 15.44 -9.26 -6.33
N ASN A 248 14.19 -9.03 -6.70
CA ASN A 248 13.07 -9.87 -6.25
C ASN A 248 13.21 -11.31 -6.74
N GLU A 249 13.82 -11.53 -7.91
CA GLU A 249 14.07 -12.88 -8.41
C GLU A 249 14.99 -13.71 -7.51
N LYS A 250 15.92 -13.05 -6.81
CA LYS A 250 16.86 -13.68 -5.87
C LYS A 250 16.22 -14.09 -4.54
N ILE A 251 14.99 -13.65 -4.27
CA ILE A 251 14.30 -13.89 -3.00
C ILE A 251 13.48 -15.18 -3.11
N ASN A 252 13.58 -16.03 -2.09
CA ASN A 252 12.71 -17.18 -1.89
C ASN A 252 11.43 -16.77 -1.14
N TRP A 253 10.29 -16.87 -1.80
CA TRP A 253 8.98 -16.55 -1.23
C TRP A 253 8.20 -17.81 -0.90
N VAL A 254 7.64 -17.86 0.30
CA VAL A 254 6.73 -18.92 0.73
C VAL A 254 5.42 -18.29 1.19
N PRO A 255 4.28 -18.60 0.55
CA PRO A 255 4.12 -19.35 -0.71
C PRO A 255 4.72 -18.69 -1.96
N LYS A 256 5.16 -19.52 -2.92
CA LYS A 256 5.75 -19.07 -4.20
C LYS A 256 4.83 -18.17 -5.04
N ASP A 257 3.53 -18.44 -5.02
CA ASP A 257 2.54 -17.70 -5.81
C ASP A 257 2.48 -16.20 -5.46
N ILE A 258 2.81 -15.84 -4.21
CA ILE A 258 2.77 -14.45 -3.75
C ILE A 258 3.84 -13.61 -4.46
N LYS A 259 5.01 -14.21 -4.73
CA LYS A 259 6.10 -13.56 -5.47
C LYS A 259 5.57 -12.97 -6.76
N TYR A 260 4.96 -13.79 -7.62
CA TYR A 260 4.55 -13.35 -8.95
C TYR A 260 3.17 -12.68 -8.95
N LYS A 261 2.17 -13.25 -8.28
CA LYS A 261 0.78 -12.76 -8.34
C LYS A 261 0.54 -11.48 -7.56
N LYS A 262 1.31 -11.21 -6.51
CA LYS A 262 1.10 -10.07 -5.61
C LYS A 262 2.24 -9.07 -5.66
N PHE A 263 3.49 -9.51 -5.53
CA PHE A 263 4.61 -8.59 -5.34
C PHE A 263 5.27 -8.15 -6.65
N HIS A 264 5.69 -9.10 -7.50
CA HIS A 264 6.40 -8.85 -8.76
C HIS A 264 5.57 -8.01 -9.73
N ASN A 265 4.31 -8.40 -10.00
CA ASN A 265 3.41 -7.62 -10.86
C ASN A 265 3.26 -6.17 -10.36
N TRP A 266 3.28 -5.98 -9.04
CA TRP A 266 3.14 -4.66 -8.48
C TRP A 266 4.43 -3.83 -8.53
N LEU A 267 5.60 -4.46 -8.45
CA LEU A 267 6.88 -3.79 -8.70
C LEU A 267 7.01 -3.36 -10.16
N ALA A 268 6.48 -4.13 -11.11
CA ALA A 268 6.52 -3.82 -12.54
C ALA A 268 5.75 -2.52 -12.87
N ASP A 269 4.66 -2.26 -12.14
CA ASP A 269 3.84 -1.06 -12.26
C ASP A 269 4.13 -0.03 -11.14
N ALA A 270 5.34 -0.07 -10.55
CA ALA A 270 5.67 0.83 -9.45
C ALA A 270 5.76 2.29 -9.92
N GLU A 271 5.19 3.19 -9.12
CA GLU A 271 5.28 4.63 -9.27
C GLU A 271 6.30 5.21 -8.26
N ASP A 272 6.68 6.47 -8.46
CA ASP A 272 7.55 7.18 -7.52
C ASP A 272 6.93 7.24 -6.12
N TRP A 273 7.77 7.03 -5.12
CA TRP A 273 7.30 6.91 -3.74
C TRP A 273 7.24 8.29 -3.08
N SER A 274 6.02 8.75 -2.87
CA SER A 274 5.70 9.87 -1.98
C SER A 274 6.09 9.56 -0.53
N PHE A 275 7.19 10.14 -0.04
CA PHE A 275 7.76 9.81 1.26
C PHE A 275 7.67 10.93 2.30
N SER A 276 7.24 12.14 1.93
CA SER A 276 6.99 13.22 2.90
C SER A 276 5.56 13.24 3.41
N ARG A 277 5.38 13.70 4.65
CA ARG A 277 4.09 13.82 5.35
C ARG A 277 4.02 15.16 6.09
N ASP A 278 2.86 15.80 6.01
CA ASP A 278 2.55 17.05 6.72
C ASP A 278 2.13 16.74 8.17
N ARG A 279 3.08 16.24 8.97
CA ARG A 279 2.82 15.72 10.32
C ARG A 279 3.86 16.20 11.33
N PHE A 280 3.52 16.06 12.61
CA PHE A 280 4.37 16.54 13.72
C PHE A 280 5.29 15.46 14.29
N TRP A 281 4.73 14.27 14.56
CA TRP A 281 5.47 13.15 15.15
C TRP A 281 5.95 12.20 14.05
N GLY A 282 7.27 12.15 13.87
CA GLY A 282 7.98 11.35 12.88
C GLY A 282 9.39 11.91 12.71
N THR A 283 10.24 11.18 11.98
CA THR A 283 11.59 11.63 11.68
C THR A 283 11.53 12.84 10.75
N PRO A 284 12.07 14.02 11.11
CA PRO A 284 12.08 15.16 10.20
C PRO A 284 12.94 14.91 8.96
N ILE A 285 12.46 15.39 7.81
CA ILE A 285 13.25 15.29 6.57
C ILE A 285 14.39 16.31 6.66
N PRO A 286 15.66 15.91 6.47
CA PRO A 286 16.82 16.75 6.74
C PRO A 286 17.19 17.65 5.55
N LEU A 287 16.18 18.30 4.95
CA LEU A 287 16.36 19.22 3.84
C LEU A 287 16.18 20.66 4.32
N TRP A 288 17.19 21.48 4.12
CA TRP A 288 17.18 22.92 4.35
C TRP A 288 17.12 23.65 3.02
N THR A 289 16.24 24.64 2.93
CA THR A 289 16.00 25.38 1.69
C THR A 289 15.66 26.84 1.95
N ASN A 290 15.77 27.66 0.92
CA ASN A 290 15.26 29.03 0.90
C ASN A 290 13.80 29.04 0.41
N GLU A 291 13.12 30.19 0.51
CA GLU A 291 11.67 30.28 0.27
C GLU A 291 11.23 29.86 -1.15
N ASP A 292 12.10 30.01 -2.16
CA ASP A 292 11.80 29.67 -3.56
C ASP A 292 12.35 28.31 -4.01
N TYR A 293 12.93 27.53 -3.09
CA TYR A 293 13.53 26.21 -3.36
C TYR A 293 14.68 26.21 -4.39
N SER A 294 15.28 27.36 -4.71
CA SER A 294 16.43 27.41 -5.63
C SER A 294 17.71 26.83 -5.02
N VAL A 295 17.82 26.81 -3.69
CA VAL A 295 18.91 26.16 -2.96
C VAL A 295 18.31 25.12 -2.01
N ILE A 296 18.73 23.87 -2.16
CA ILE A 296 18.35 22.76 -1.28
C ILE A 296 19.63 22.09 -0.78
N TYR A 297 19.79 22.03 0.53
CA TYR A 297 20.92 21.39 1.20
C TYR A 297 20.42 20.22 2.07
N CYS A 298 20.98 19.03 1.88
CA CYS A 298 20.66 17.85 2.66
C CYS A 298 21.69 17.68 3.77
N VAL A 299 21.26 17.77 5.03
CA VAL A 299 22.14 17.57 6.19
C VAL A 299 22.25 16.07 6.49
N GLU A 300 23.47 15.54 6.54
CA GLU A 300 23.75 14.10 6.60
C GLU A 300 23.90 13.57 8.04
N SER A 301 24.06 14.45 9.04
CA SER A 301 24.22 14.04 10.43
C SER A 301 23.88 15.14 11.44
N ALA A 302 23.61 14.74 12.69
CA ALA A 302 23.47 15.69 13.80
C ALA A 302 24.76 16.51 14.03
N GLU A 303 25.94 15.89 13.87
CA GLU A 303 27.24 16.58 13.99
C GLU A 303 27.43 17.65 12.91
N GLU A 304 26.98 17.37 11.68
CA GLU A 304 26.98 18.37 10.61
C GLU A 304 26.02 19.52 10.91
N LEU A 305 24.82 19.23 11.41
CA LEU A 305 23.87 20.27 11.82
C LEU A 305 24.45 21.15 12.93
N GLU A 306 25.14 20.56 13.91
CA GLU A 306 25.85 21.31 14.97
C GLU A 306 26.91 22.26 14.39
N LYS A 307 27.70 21.78 13.42
CA LYS A 307 28.74 22.58 12.75
C LYS A 307 28.16 23.73 11.93
N LEU A 308 27.09 23.48 11.17
CA LEU A 308 26.46 24.47 10.30
C LEU A 308 25.67 25.53 11.09
N SER A 309 25.04 25.14 12.19
CA SER A 309 24.19 26.03 12.99
C SER A 309 24.89 26.68 14.18
N GLY A 310 26.02 26.12 14.64
CA GLY A 310 26.68 26.49 15.89
C GLY A 310 25.87 26.15 17.14
N LYS A 311 24.74 25.43 17.01
CA LYS A 311 23.88 25.00 18.12
C LYS A 311 24.16 23.55 18.46
N LYS A 312 24.14 23.19 19.75
CA LYS A 312 24.24 21.80 20.19
C LYS A 312 22.94 21.05 19.87
N ILE A 313 23.03 19.86 19.28
CA ILE A 313 21.90 19.03 18.88
C ILE A 313 21.86 17.77 19.75
N THR A 314 20.85 17.65 20.60
CA THR A 314 20.64 16.47 21.47
C THR A 314 19.44 15.63 21.06
N ASP A 315 18.48 16.23 20.36
CA ASP A 315 17.28 15.60 19.86
C ASP A 315 16.97 16.23 18.48
N ILE A 316 16.60 15.38 17.52
CA ILE A 316 16.36 15.77 16.13
C ILE A 316 14.87 15.78 15.77
N HIS A 317 13.96 15.66 16.74
CA HIS A 317 12.53 15.87 16.50
C HIS A 317 12.23 17.34 16.19
N ARG A 318 11.16 17.56 15.42
CA ARG A 318 10.75 18.87 14.88
C ARG A 318 10.85 20.02 15.87
N GLN A 319 10.31 19.87 17.08
CA GLN A 319 10.28 20.95 18.08
C GLN A 319 11.66 21.43 18.54
N PHE A 320 12.74 20.69 18.23
CA PHE A 320 14.10 21.04 18.61
C PHE A 320 14.93 21.57 17.43
N ILE A 321 14.51 21.32 16.18
CA ILE A 321 15.31 21.64 14.99
C ILE A 321 14.61 22.53 13.96
N ASP A 322 13.29 22.72 14.02
CA ASP A 322 12.56 23.54 13.04
C ASP A 322 12.98 25.02 13.07
N ASP A 323 13.41 25.54 14.23
CA ASP A 323 13.90 26.92 14.39
C ASP A 323 15.42 27.08 14.08
N ILE A 324 16.06 26.06 13.54
CA ILE A 324 17.48 26.08 13.21
C ILE A 324 17.67 26.52 11.75
N GLU A 325 18.25 27.70 11.60
CA GLU A 325 18.74 28.21 10.33
C GLU A 325 20.20 27.81 10.12
N ILE A 326 20.55 27.52 8.86
CA ILE A 326 21.95 27.29 8.43
C ILE A 326 22.30 28.26 7.30
N VAL A 327 23.59 28.56 7.15
CA VAL A 327 24.08 29.38 6.04
C VAL A 327 24.95 28.52 5.12
N VAL A 328 24.52 28.38 3.87
CA VAL A 328 25.26 27.66 2.82
C VAL A 328 25.45 28.61 1.66
N ASP A 329 26.70 28.80 1.22
CA ASP A 329 27.07 29.71 0.12
C ASP A 329 26.50 31.14 0.25
N GLY A 330 26.39 31.63 1.50
CA GLY A 330 25.86 32.96 1.81
C GLY A 330 24.33 33.06 1.81
N VAL A 331 23.61 31.98 1.55
CA VAL A 331 22.14 31.91 1.60
C VAL A 331 21.71 31.32 2.94
N THR A 332 20.76 31.99 3.61
CA THR A 332 20.14 31.47 4.83
C THR A 332 19.05 30.49 4.46
N LEU A 333 19.11 29.27 5.00
CA LEU A 333 18.20 28.18 4.71
C LEU A 333 17.45 27.75 5.98
N LYS A 334 16.20 27.32 5.80
CA LYS A 334 15.34 26.73 6.84
C LYS A 334 14.95 25.33 6.48
N ARG A 335 14.75 24.48 7.49
CA ARG A 335 14.25 23.12 7.26
C ARG A 335 12.87 23.18 6.62
N ILE A 336 12.62 22.31 5.66
CA ILE A 336 11.26 22.06 5.17
C ILE A 336 10.38 21.54 6.32
N PRO A 337 9.06 21.80 6.38
CA PRO A 337 8.24 21.40 7.53
C PRO A 337 7.96 19.89 7.64
N GLU A 338 8.07 19.14 6.54
CA GLU A 338 7.60 17.76 6.42
C GLU A 338 8.45 16.75 7.21
N VAL A 339 7.81 15.64 7.59
CA VAL A 339 8.46 14.45 8.21
C VAL A 339 8.39 13.27 7.25
N PHE A 340 9.20 12.25 7.51
CA PHE A 340 9.18 10.99 6.75
C PHE A 340 7.86 10.23 6.92
N ASP A 341 7.49 9.53 5.87
CA ASP A 341 6.61 8.37 5.88
C ASP A 341 7.19 7.31 6.82
N CYS A 342 6.40 6.78 7.75
CA CYS A 342 6.89 5.77 8.69
C CYS A 342 7.30 4.46 8.00
N TRP A 343 6.83 4.22 6.77
CA TRP A 343 7.34 3.10 5.96
C TRP A 343 8.81 3.29 5.57
N PHE A 344 9.27 4.54 5.40
CA PHE A 344 10.69 4.84 5.21
C PHE A 344 11.49 4.43 6.44
N GLU A 345 11.05 4.84 7.64
CA GLU A 345 11.70 4.48 8.91
C GLU A 345 11.79 2.95 9.10
N SER A 346 10.67 2.25 8.89
CA SER A 346 10.63 0.79 9.02
C SER A 346 11.46 0.05 7.96
N GLY A 347 11.54 0.60 6.75
CA GLY A 347 12.35 0.06 5.66
C GLY A 347 13.85 0.36 5.81
N SER A 348 14.22 1.41 6.55
CA SER A 348 15.60 1.73 6.94
C SER A 348 16.13 0.88 8.10
N MET A 349 15.26 0.14 8.79
CA MET A 349 15.59 -0.68 9.96
C MET A 349 16.86 -1.56 9.79
N PRO A 350 17.14 -2.22 8.65
CA PRO A 350 18.28 -3.12 8.52
C PRO A 350 19.63 -2.49 8.87
N TYR A 351 19.81 -1.20 8.58
CA TYR A 351 21.02 -0.45 8.90
C TYR A 351 20.81 0.56 10.05
N ALA A 352 19.63 1.20 10.13
CA ALA A 352 19.37 2.25 11.10
C ALA A 352 19.39 1.77 12.55
N GLN A 353 18.96 0.52 12.82
CA GLN A 353 18.96 -0.06 14.18
C GLN A 353 20.36 -0.12 14.83
N ASN A 354 21.41 -0.06 14.01
CA ASN A 354 22.80 -0.25 14.38
C ASN A 354 23.63 1.05 14.23
N ASN A 355 22.97 2.21 14.11
CA ASN A 355 23.64 3.53 13.95
C ASN A 355 24.63 3.59 12.78
N TRP A 356 24.39 2.80 11.75
CA TRP A 356 25.21 2.76 10.56
C TRP A 356 24.83 3.95 9.63
N PRO A 357 25.77 4.61 8.91
CA PRO A 357 27.17 4.26 8.64
C PRO A 357 28.22 5.08 9.44
N PHE A 358 27.85 5.73 10.55
CA PHE A 358 28.67 6.81 11.14
C PHE A 358 30.10 6.43 11.57
N CYS A 359 30.39 5.13 11.69
CA CYS A 359 31.69 4.59 12.08
C CYS A 359 32.61 4.08 10.93
N LEU A 360 32.25 4.30 9.67
CA LEU A 360 33.08 3.93 8.51
C LEU A 360 34.17 4.97 8.21
N LYS A 361 35.40 4.54 7.88
CA LYS A 361 36.56 5.44 7.67
C LYS A 361 36.47 6.25 6.36
N ASP A 362 35.92 5.64 5.31
CA ASP A 362 35.80 6.22 3.97
C ASP A 362 34.39 6.77 3.69
N LYS A 363 34.31 7.81 2.82
CA LYS A 363 33.02 8.21 2.24
C LYS A 363 32.44 7.02 1.48
N PHE A 364 31.20 6.71 1.79
CA PHE A 364 30.65 5.40 1.52
C PHE A 364 29.97 5.31 0.14
N ASN A 365 30.33 4.30 -0.64
CA ASN A 365 29.67 3.93 -1.90
C ASN A 365 29.53 2.38 -1.99
N MET A 366 28.31 1.86 -1.85
CA MET A 366 28.05 0.40 -1.79
C MET A 366 28.18 -0.35 -3.09
N ASN A 367 28.25 0.36 -4.21
CA ASN A 367 28.55 -0.28 -5.48
C ASN A 367 30.01 -0.77 -5.54
N GLU A 368 30.84 -0.38 -4.57
CA GLU A 368 32.28 -0.66 -4.50
C GLU A 368 32.69 -1.43 -3.23
N ILE A 369 31.79 -2.22 -2.62
CA ILE A 369 32.19 -3.12 -1.52
C ILE A 369 33.18 -4.15 -2.06
N LYS A 370 34.47 -3.83 -2.00
CA LYS A 370 35.56 -4.80 -1.92
C LYS A 370 35.70 -5.16 -0.44
N GLU A 371 36.09 -6.40 -0.16
CA GLU A 371 36.00 -7.06 1.15
C GLU A 371 36.72 -6.36 2.34
N GLU A 372 37.37 -5.22 2.14
CA GLU A 372 38.06 -4.45 3.18
C GLU A 372 37.44 -3.07 3.38
N ILE A 373 36.33 -2.99 4.12
CA ILE A 373 35.81 -1.74 4.66
C ILE A 373 36.45 -1.51 6.04
N THR A 374 37.16 -0.39 6.22
CA THR A 374 37.83 -0.07 7.49
C THR A 374 36.98 0.85 8.37
N THR A 375 37.11 0.72 9.69
CA THR A 375 36.40 1.54 10.68
C THR A 375 37.26 2.73 11.16
N LYS A 376 36.61 3.83 11.58
CA LYS A 376 37.32 5.00 12.12
C LYS A 376 38.05 4.65 13.42
N GLU A 377 39.23 5.21 13.62
CA GLU A 377 40.06 5.00 14.83
C GLU A 377 39.41 5.48 16.14
N LYS A 378 38.43 6.39 16.05
CA LYS A 378 37.71 6.96 17.20
C LYS A 378 36.32 6.35 17.45
N CYS A 379 35.99 5.22 16.82
CA CYS A 379 34.73 4.55 17.08
C CYS A 379 34.74 3.81 18.40
N SER A 380 33.61 3.82 19.11
CA SER A 380 33.47 2.98 20.29
C SER A 380 33.50 1.50 19.88
N SER A 381 33.91 0.61 20.77
CA SER A 381 33.88 -0.84 20.52
C SER A 381 32.50 -1.35 20.12
N LYS A 382 31.44 -0.67 20.60
CA LYS A 382 30.05 -0.97 20.30
C LYS A 382 29.69 -0.57 18.86
N ASP A 383 30.15 0.59 18.39
CA ASP A 383 29.84 1.05 17.02
C ASP A 383 30.59 0.24 15.95
N THR A 384 31.82 -0.19 16.25
CA THR A 384 32.57 -1.12 15.38
C THR A 384 31.83 -2.46 15.24
N LEU A 385 31.36 -3.04 16.35
CA LEU A 385 30.56 -4.26 16.34
C LEU A 385 29.29 -4.10 15.49
N TYR A 386 28.59 -2.98 15.63
CA TYR A 386 27.36 -2.70 14.88
C TYR A 386 27.56 -2.56 13.38
N ASN A 387 28.66 -1.96 12.95
CA ASN A 387 29.02 -1.93 11.53
C ASN A 387 29.25 -3.33 10.97
N ASP A 388 30.05 -4.14 11.66
CA ASP A 388 30.34 -5.52 11.26
C ASP A 388 29.05 -6.35 11.20
N MET A 389 28.11 -6.13 12.13
CA MET A 389 26.80 -6.77 12.11
C MET A 389 26.00 -6.42 10.85
N VAL A 390 25.96 -5.16 10.43
CA VAL A 390 25.25 -4.77 9.19
C VAL A 390 25.91 -5.43 7.98
N LEU A 391 27.24 -5.38 7.87
CA LEU A 391 27.95 -5.96 6.73
C LEU A 391 27.82 -7.48 6.64
N LYS A 392 27.84 -8.17 7.79
CA LYS A 392 27.75 -9.63 7.86
C LYS A 392 26.32 -10.15 7.69
N ASN A 393 25.34 -9.44 8.20
CA ASN A 393 23.95 -9.92 8.28
C ASN A 393 23.03 -9.32 7.20
N PHE A 394 23.57 -8.50 6.29
CA PHE A 394 22.81 -7.97 5.16
C PHE A 394 23.21 -8.66 3.84
N PRO A 395 22.26 -9.28 3.10
CA PRO A 395 20.83 -9.32 3.38
C PRO A 395 20.44 -10.33 4.46
N ALA A 396 19.34 -10.06 5.17
CA ALA A 396 18.82 -10.92 6.22
C ALA A 396 18.45 -12.32 5.67
N ASP A 397 18.72 -13.39 6.42
CA ASP A 397 18.42 -14.73 5.94
C ASP A 397 16.91 -15.01 5.88
N PHE A 398 16.11 -14.46 6.80
CA PHE A 398 14.69 -14.76 6.94
C PHE A 398 13.89 -13.61 7.55
N ILE A 399 12.68 -13.37 7.02
CA ILE A 399 11.63 -12.56 7.64
C ILE A 399 10.27 -13.26 7.51
N ALA A 400 9.32 -12.93 8.39
CA ALA A 400 7.94 -13.42 8.27
C ALA A 400 6.92 -12.40 8.78
N GLU A 401 5.96 -12.03 7.94
CA GLU A 401 4.89 -11.10 8.28
C GLU A 401 3.59 -11.43 7.51
N GLY A 402 2.52 -10.69 7.78
CA GLY A 402 1.23 -10.85 7.11
C GLY A 402 1.22 -10.46 5.62
N MET A 403 0.24 -10.97 4.88
CA MET A 403 -0.02 -10.71 3.45
C MET A 403 -0.10 -9.22 3.11
N ASP A 404 -0.59 -8.40 4.03
CA ASP A 404 -0.68 -6.95 3.90
C ASP A 404 0.69 -6.28 3.74
N GLN A 405 1.78 -6.89 4.23
CA GLN A 405 3.13 -6.33 4.11
C GLN A 405 3.70 -6.37 2.69
N THR A 406 3.06 -7.09 1.75
CA THR A 406 3.35 -6.98 0.31
C THR A 406 3.11 -5.58 -0.26
N ARG A 407 2.42 -4.72 0.49
CA ARG A 407 2.17 -3.31 0.19
C ARG A 407 2.67 -2.37 1.29
N GLY A 408 3.52 -2.85 2.18
CA GLY A 408 4.05 -2.10 3.32
C GLY A 408 5.52 -2.42 3.52
N TRP A 409 5.84 -3.13 4.61
CA TRP A 409 7.22 -3.33 5.03
C TRP A 409 8.08 -4.04 3.99
N PHE A 410 7.58 -5.13 3.37
CA PHE A 410 8.35 -5.85 2.34
C PHE A 410 8.73 -4.95 1.16
N TYR A 411 7.82 -4.06 0.76
CA TYR A 411 8.11 -3.09 -0.29
C TYR A 411 9.18 -2.08 0.14
N SER A 412 8.97 -1.43 1.27
CA SER A 412 9.89 -0.39 1.75
C SER A 412 11.31 -0.92 1.93
N LEU A 413 11.46 -2.10 2.53
CA LEU A 413 12.73 -2.82 2.63
C LEU A 413 13.35 -3.06 1.25
N HIS A 414 12.58 -3.61 0.32
CA HIS A 414 13.06 -3.98 -1.00
C HIS A 414 13.47 -2.77 -1.85
N VAL A 415 12.69 -1.69 -1.80
CA VAL A 415 12.97 -0.43 -2.50
C VAL A 415 14.23 0.21 -1.95
N ILE A 416 14.29 0.46 -0.64
CA ILE A 416 15.44 1.11 -0.01
C ILE A 416 16.72 0.28 -0.25
N SER A 417 16.63 -1.03 -0.06
CA SER A 417 17.75 -1.94 -0.31
C SER A 417 18.23 -1.92 -1.77
N THR A 418 17.30 -1.92 -2.72
CA THR A 418 17.66 -1.89 -4.13
C THR A 418 18.26 -0.56 -4.54
N LEU A 419 17.71 0.56 -4.07
CA LEU A 419 18.19 1.90 -4.40
C LEU A 419 19.55 2.20 -3.77
N LEU A 420 19.75 1.85 -2.50
CA LEU A 420 21.01 2.12 -1.79
C LEU A 420 22.10 1.08 -2.09
N PHE A 421 21.73 -0.20 -2.25
CA PHE A 421 22.68 -1.32 -2.21
C PHE A 421 22.62 -2.24 -3.43
N ASN A 422 21.63 -2.07 -4.31
CA ASN A 422 21.37 -2.95 -5.45
C ASN A 422 21.36 -4.46 -5.07
N LYS A 423 20.80 -4.77 -3.90
CA LYS A 423 20.66 -6.13 -3.34
C LYS A 423 19.23 -6.34 -2.86
N PRO A 424 18.75 -7.60 -2.75
CA PRO A 424 17.53 -7.87 -1.99
C PRO A 424 17.75 -7.51 -0.51
N ALA A 425 16.71 -7.12 0.22
CA ALA A 425 16.83 -6.83 1.66
C ALA A 425 16.89 -8.10 2.53
N PHE A 426 16.31 -9.20 2.01
CA PHE A 426 16.20 -10.49 2.68
C PHE A 426 16.26 -11.63 1.67
N LYS A 427 16.71 -12.82 2.09
CA LYS A 427 16.86 -14.01 1.24
C LYS A 427 15.60 -14.86 1.22
N ASN A 428 14.93 -15.03 2.36
CA ASN A 428 13.72 -15.84 2.50
C ASN A 428 12.60 -15.03 3.16
N VAL A 429 11.36 -15.16 2.66
CA VAL A 429 10.17 -14.56 3.26
C VAL A 429 9.05 -15.59 3.38
N VAL A 430 8.49 -15.73 4.58
CA VAL A 430 7.22 -16.43 4.82
C VAL A 430 6.11 -15.41 4.96
N VAL A 431 5.09 -15.51 4.11
CA VAL A 431 3.95 -14.61 4.12
C VAL A 431 2.75 -15.31 4.73
N ASN A 432 2.34 -14.85 5.91
CA ASN A 432 1.19 -15.38 6.60
C ASN A 432 -0.11 -14.79 6.02
N GLY A 433 -1.18 -15.57 6.00
CA GLY A 433 -2.53 -15.07 5.73
C GLY A 433 -3.11 -14.32 6.93
N ILE A 434 -4.40 -14.01 6.88
CA ILE A 434 -5.04 -13.17 7.90
C ILE A 434 -5.83 -14.03 8.88
N VAL A 435 -5.54 -13.87 10.18
CA VAL A 435 -6.37 -14.44 11.24
C VAL A 435 -7.65 -13.60 11.38
N GLN A 436 -8.78 -14.26 11.22
CA GLN A 436 -10.12 -13.69 11.23
C GLN A 436 -10.92 -14.16 12.44
N ALA A 437 -11.92 -13.38 12.83
CA ALA A 437 -12.93 -13.82 13.78
C ALA A 437 -13.66 -15.08 13.29
N ALA A 438 -14.35 -15.77 14.20
CA ALA A 438 -15.01 -17.05 13.89
C ALA A 438 -16.05 -16.94 12.76
N ASP A 439 -16.63 -15.75 12.55
CA ASP A 439 -17.58 -15.43 11.49
C ASP A 439 -16.91 -15.05 10.14
N GLY A 440 -15.58 -14.93 10.10
CA GLY A 440 -14.80 -14.50 8.94
C GLY A 440 -14.58 -13.00 8.84
N GLN A 441 -15.05 -12.19 9.79
CA GLN A 441 -14.73 -10.77 9.80
C GLN A 441 -13.28 -10.53 10.26
N LYS A 442 -12.68 -9.44 9.77
CA LYS A 442 -11.39 -8.96 10.31
C LYS A 442 -11.53 -8.69 11.81
N MET A 443 -10.58 -9.19 12.60
CA MET A 443 -10.52 -8.93 14.03
C MET A 443 -10.22 -7.45 14.30
N SER A 444 -10.86 -6.86 15.30
CA SER A 444 -10.60 -5.47 15.72
C SER A 444 -10.78 -5.31 17.23
N LYS A 445 -9.85 -4.58 17.85
CA LYS A 445 -9.93 -4.17 19.27
C LYS A 445 -11.21 -3.39 19.57
N SER A 446 -11.69 -2.57 18.64
CA SER A 446 -12.93 -1.81 18.81
C SER A 446 -14.18 -2.70 18.73
N LYS A 447 -14.14 -3.75 17.91
CA LYS A 447 -15.25 -4.70 17.75
C LYS A 447 -15.28 -5.77 18.84
N LYS A 448 -14.15 -6.01 19.53
CA LYS A 448 -13.99 -7.09 20.52
C LYS A 448 -14.50 -8.45 20.01
N ASN A 449 -14.26 -8.72 18.72
CA ASN A 449 -14.76 -9.91 18.01
C ASN A 449 -13.76 -11.07 17.97
N TYR A 450 -12.86 -11.14 18.96
CA TYR A 450 -11.84 -12.18 19.07
C TYR A 450 -11.67 -12.59 20.53
N PRO A 451 -11.28 -13.85 20.82
CA PRO A 451 -10.95 -14.27 22.17
C PRO A 451 -9.64 -13.60 22.60
N GLU A 452 -9.59 -13.08 23.83
CA GLU A 452 -8.39 -12.39 24.32
C GLU A 452 -7.20 -13.37 24.37
N PRO A 453 -6.03 -13.02 23.79
CA PRO A 453 -4.88 -13.93 23.73
C PRO A 453 -4.46 -14.47 25.10
N LYS A 454 -4.57 -13.64 26.15
CA LYS A 454 -4.25 -14.04 27.51
C LYS A 454 -5.15 -15.16 28.01
N GLU A 455 -6.45 -15.10 27.73
CA GLU A 455 -7.39 -16.16 28.11
C GLU A 455 -7.07 -17.50 27.45
N ILE A 456 -6.68 -17.45 26.15
CA ILE A 456 -6.27 -18.65 25.41
C ILE A 456 -4.97 -19.24 26.00
N LEU A 457 -4.01 -18.39 26.36
CA LEU A 457 -2.75 -18.81 26.95
C LEU A 457 -2.94 -19.41 28.35
N ASP A 458 -3.76 -18.77 29.19
CA ASP A 458 -4.03 -19.22 30.55
C ASP A 458 -4.79 -20.56 30.56
N GLU A 459 -5.70 -20.80 29.61
CA GLU A 459 -6.49 -22.03 29.54
C GLU A 459 -5.77 -23.19 28.83
N PHE A 460 -5.08 -22.93 27.72
CA PHE A 460 -4.52 -24.00 26.88
C PHE A 460 -2.99 -24.05 26.84
N GLY A 461 -2.31 -23.00 27.29
CA GLY A 461 -0.86 -22.86 27.19
C GLY A 461 -0.40 -22.37 25.81
N ALA A 462 0.84 -21.88 25.76
CA ALA A 462 1.44 -21.31 24.56
C ALA A 462 1.62 -22.34 23.43
N ASP A 463 1.99 -23.59 23.76
CA ASP A 463 2.29 -24.61 22.76
C ASP A 463 1.06 -25.10 22.00
N SER A 464 -0.11 -25.18 22.66
CA SER A 464 -1.37 -25.48 21.98
C SER A 464 -1.75 -24.39 20.99
N LEU A 465 -1.58 -23.11 21.37
CA LEU A 465 -1.86 -21.99 20.48
C LEU A 465 -0.88 -21.94 19.30
N ARG A 466 0.43 -22.08 19.55
CA ARG A 466 1.47 -22.10 18.51
C ARG A 466 1.23 -23.24 17.53
N SER A 467 0.98 -24.44 18.05
CA SER A 467 0.74 -25.63 17.22
C SER A 467 -0.52 -25.47 16.37
N TYR A 468 -1.61 -24.95 16.94
CA TYR A 468 -2.83 -24.65 16.20
C TYR A 468 -2.61 -23.66 15.04
N LEU A 469 -1.85 -22.60 15.27
CA LEU A 469 -1.57 -21.59 14.24
C LEU A 469 -0.66 -22.14 13.13
N ILE A 470 0.43 -22.83 13.50
CA ILE A 470 1.41 -23.34 12.51
C ILE A 470 0.85 -24.52 11.71
N SER A 471 -0.03 -25.33 12.31
CA SER A 471 -0.72 -26.42 11.59
C SER A 471 -1.88 -25.93 10.71
N SER A 472 -2.14 -24.63 10.68
CA SER A 472 -3.26 -24.06 9.93
C SER A 472 -2.81 -23.53 8.55
N PRO A 473 -3.75 -23.28 7.62
CA PRO A 473 -3.45 -22.63 6.35
C PRO A 473 -2.86 -21.22 6.46
N VAL A 474 -2.85 -20.61 7.66
CA VAL A 474 -2.37 -19.23 7.84
C VAL A 474 -0.89 -19.06 7.54
N VAL A 475 -0.06 -20.07 7.79
CA VAL A 475 1.37 -20.02 7.43
C VAL A 475 1.61 -20.28 5.93
N GLU A 476 0.55 -20.56 5.17
CA GLU A 476 0.56 -20.71 3.72
C GLU A 476 -0.14 -19.55 3.01
N GLY A 477 -0.21 -18.36 3.64
CA GLY A 477 -0.79 -17.17 3.05
C GLY A 477 -2.33 -17.18 2.94
N GLN A 478 -3.01 -18.15 3.56
CA GLN A 478 -4.48 -18.26 3.54
C GLN A 478 -5.13 -17.76 4.83
N ASP A 479 -6.39 -17.36 4.77
CA ASP A 479 -7.09 -16.87 5.95
C ASP A 479 -7.46 -18.00 6.92
N LEU A 480 -7.36 -17.71 8.23
CA LEU A 480 -7.78 -18.62 9.29
C LEU A 480 -8.90 -18.00 10.11
N LYS A 481 -10.06 -18.65 10.14
CA LYS A 481 -11.13 -18.32 11.10
C LYS A 481 -10.79 -18.92 12.46
N PHE A 482 -10.30 -18.10 13.37
CA PHE A 482 -9.82 -18.56 14.67
C PHE A 482 -10.97 -19.13 15.51
N LYS A 483 -10.79 -20.33 16.03
CA LYS A 483 -11.75 -20.99 16.94
C LYS A 483 -11.03 -21.52 18.17
N LYS A 484 -11.51 -21.12 19.34
CA LYS A 484 -11.03 -21.61 20.65
C LYS A 484 -11.03 -23.14 20.74
N ASP A 485 -12.08 -23.77 20.23
CA ASP A 485 -12.20 -25.24 20.23
C ASP A 485 -11.09 -25.93 19.44
N GLY A 486 -10.53 -25.30 18.40
CA GLY A 486 -9.40 -25.85 17.66
C GLY A 486 -8.11 -25.88 18.49
N VAL A 487 -7.88 -24.88 19.34
CA VAL A 487 -6.75 -24.87 20.27
C VAL A 487 -6.92 -25.97 21.33
N LYS A 488 -8.14 -26.12 21.86
CA LYS A 488 -8.50 -27.18 22.79
C LYS A 488 -8.31 -28.57 22.20
N GLU A 489 -8.67 -28.76 20.93
CA GLU A 489 -8.47 -30.01 20.22
C GLU A 489 -6.98 -30.35 20.13
N ILE A 490 -6.13 -29.42 19.70
CA ILE A 490 -4.66 -29.60 19.66
C ILE A 490 -4.09 -29.96 21.03
N GLN A 491 -4.57 -29.29 22.10
CA GLN A 491 -4.13 -29.64 23.46
C GLN A 491 -4.46 -31.10 23.80
N LYS A 492 -5.68 -31.54 23.49
CA LYS A 492 -6.16 -32.89 23.81
C LYS A 492 -5.55 -33.98 22.94
N THR A 493 -5.32 -33.73 21.66
CA THR A 493 -4.92 -34.77 20.70
C THR A 493 -3.41 -34.82 20.46
N LEU A 494 -2.68 -33.76 20.78
CA LEU A 494 -1.23 -33.68 20.58
C LEU A 494 -0.47 -33.48 21.90
N ILE A 495 -0.74 -32.38 22.61
CA ILE A 495 0.09 -31.96 23.76
C ILE A 495 -0.06 -32.92 24.94
N ILE A 496 -1.29 -33.25 25.34
CA ILE A 496 -1.55 -34.16 26.46
C ILE A 496 -0.98 -35.57 26.20
N PRO A 497 -1.19 -36.20 25.01
CA PRO A 497 -0.57 -37.48 24.70
C PRO A 497 0.96 -37.46 24.77
N TRP A 498 1.62 -36.41 24.27
CA TRP A 498 3.08 -36.28 24.35
C TRP A 498 3.59 -36.21 25.78
N ILE A 499 2.93 -35.42 26.64
CA ILE A 499 3.27 -35.33 28.06
C ILE A 499 3.06 -36.69 28.75
N ASN A 500 1.94 -37.37 28.47
CA ASN A 500 1.67 -38.69 29.04
C ASN A 500 2.72 -39.73 28.62
N SER A 501 3.16 -39.72 27.36
CA SER A 501 4.24 -40.58 26.87
C SER A 501 5.57 -40.31 27.59
N LEU A 502 5.94 -39.04 27.79
CA LEU A 502 7.14 -38.66 28.53
C LEU A 502 7.06 -39.08 30.01
N LEU A 503 5.91 -38.87 30.65
CA LEU A 503 5.67 -39.29 32.03
C LEU A 503 5.76 -40.81 32.17
N PHE A 504 5.20 -41.57 31.23
CA PHE A 504 5.35 -43.03 31.23
C PHE A 504 6.82 -43.45 31.08
N TYR A 505 7.56 -42.85 30.14
CA TYR A 505 8.98 -43.15 29.94
C TYR A 505 9.81 -42.88 31.20
N THR A 506 9.61 -41.72 31.84
CA THR A 506 10.35 -41.31 33.04
C THR A 506 9.98 -42.09 34.30
N THR A 507 8.76 -42.62 34.39
CA THR A 507 8.28 -43.41 35.54
C THR A 507 8.47 -44.92 35.39
N SER A 508 8.74 -45.39 34.17
CA SER A 508 9.08 -46.79 33.91
C SER A 508 10.44 -47.13 34.52
N LYS A 509 10.51 -48.19 35.34
CA LYS A 509 11.78 -48.67 35.90
C LYS A 509 12.60 -49.39 34.82
N SER A 510 13.89 -49.08 34.75
CA SER A 510 14.85 -49.79 33.89
C SER A 510 14.86 -51.28 34.23
N THR A 511 14.38 -52.09 33.31
CA THR A 511 14.78 -53.50 33.15
C THR A 511 15.85 -53.56 32.08
N GLU A 512 16.67 -54.61 32.05
CA GLU A 512 17.61 -54.80 30.96
C GLU A 512 16.84 -54.84 29.62
N PRO A 513 17.22 -54.00 28.64
CA PRO A 513 16.51 -53.94 27.38
C PRO A 513 16.80 -55.19 26.55
N GLU A 514 15.76 -55.96 26.22
CA GLU A 514 15.81 -56.91 25.11
C GLU A 514 15.67 -56.12 23.81
N GLU A 515 16.60 -56.32 22.86
CA GLU A 515 16.56 -55.67 21.56
C GLU A 515 15.48 -56.34 20.69
N LEU A 516 14.45 -55.57 20.32
CA LEU A 516 13.32 -56.05 19.53
C LEU A 516 13.40 -55.49 18.10
N VAL A 517 12.90 -56.24 17.12
CA VAL A 517 12.74 -55.77 15.72
C VAL A 517 11.90 -54.49 15.66
N LEU A 518 10.99 -54.29 16.62
CA LEU A 518 10.18 -53.07 16.73
C LEU A 518 11.05 -51.83 17.04
N ASP A 519 12.14 -51.98 17.79
CA ASP A 519 13.03 -50.86 18.11
C ASP A 519 13.71 -50.32 16.86
N ASP A 520 14.14 -51.21 15.95
CA ASP A 520 14.71 -50.82 14.66
C ASP A 520 13.68 -50.14 13.76
N TRP A 521 12.43 -50.61 13.76
CA TRP A 521 11.35 -49.94 13.06
C TRP A 521 11.06 -48.53 13.60
N ILE A 522 11.09 -48.35 14.93
CA ILE A 522 10.91 -47.04 15.57
C ILE A 522 12.04 -46.10 15.18
N LYS A 523 13.31 -46.55 15.26
CA LYS A 523 14.48 -45.75 14.88
C LYS A 523 14.41 -45.31 13.42
N ASN A 524 14.09 -46.23 12.50
CA ASN A 524 13.96 -45.93 11.08
C ASN A 524 12.81 -44.96 10.79
N SER A 525 11.64 -45.16 11.42
CA SER A 525 10.49 -44.26 11.30
C SER A 525 10.80 -42.85 11.83
N PHE A 526 11.58 -42.75 12.91
CA PHE A 526 12.02 -41.48 13.47
C PHE A 526 13.01 -40.77 12.54
N ASN A 527 13.97 -41.49 11.95
CA ASN A 527 14.91 -40.92 10.97
C ASN A 527 14.18 -40.40 9.72
N ASP A 528 13.20 -41.14 9.21
CA ASP A 528 12.35 -40.68 8.09
C ASP A 528 11.55 -39.42 8.45
N PHE A 529 11.06 -39.35 9.69
CA PHE A 529 10.38 -38.16 10.20
C PHE A 529 11.33 -36.97 10.29
N LEU A 530 12.52 -37.15 10.86
CA LEU A 530 13.55 -36.11 10.95
C LEU A 530 13.93 -35.58 9.57
N GLY A 531 14.18 -36.47 8.60
CA GLY A 531 14.49 -36.07 7.23
C GLY A 531 13.38 -35.22 6.59
N LYS A 532 12.11 -35.58 6.81
CA LYS A 532 10.98 -34.76 6.34
C LYS A 532 10.90 -33.40 7.04
N VAL A 533 11.15 -33.33 8.34
CA VAL A 533 11.14 -32.05 9.08
C VAL A 533 12.27 -31.17 8.58
N GLU A 534 13.49 -31.68 8.48
CA GLU A 534 14.66 -30.96 7.96
C GLU A 534 14.41 -30.45 6.54
N ASP A 535 13.92 -31.31 5.64
CA ASP A 535 13.60 -30.93 4.26
C ASP A 535 12.59 -29.79 4.16
N ASN A 536 11.53 -29.82 4.98
CA ASN A 536 10.50 -28.80 4.96
C ASN A 536 10.98 -27.50 5.62
N MET A 537 11.75 -27.59 6.72
CA MET A 537 12.34 -26.43 7.37
C MET A 537 13.37 -25.73 6.49
N ASN A 538 14.20 -26.49 5.75
CA ASN A 538 15.14 -25.96 4.76
C ASN A 538 14.43 -25.21 3.61
N LYS A 539 13.18 -25.56 3.33
CA LYS A 539 12.32 -24.91 2.32
C LYS A 539 11.41 -23.83 2.91
N TYR A 540 11.45 -23.61 4.24
CA TYR A 540 10.54 -22.72 4.98
C TYR A 540 9.05 -23.10 4.84
N GLU A 541 8.74 -24.37 4.54
CA GLU A 541 7.37 -24.89 4.43
C GLU A 541 6.85 -25.31 5.83
N LEU A 542 6.64 -24.33 6.72
CA LEU A 542 6.37 -24.53 8.15
C LEU A 542 5.17 -25.44 8.43
N SER A 543 4.07 -25.27 7.70
CA SER A 543 2.89 -26.14 7.82
C SER A 543 3.27 -27.59 7.56
N LYS A 544 4.06 -27.89 6.53
CA LYS A 544 4.48 -29.25 6.17
C LYS A 544 5.54 -29.83 7.09
N ALA A 545 6.25 -29.00 7.85
CA ALA A 545 7.12 -29.47 8.94
C ALA A 545 6.29 -29.92 10.16
N VAL A 546 5.09 -29.35 10.37
CA VAL A 546 4.20 -29.67 11.51
C VAL A 546 3.10 -30.69 11.16
N ILE A 547 2.55 -30.63 9.94
CA ILE A 547 1.44 -31.46 9.42
C ILE A 547 1.79 -32.92 9.05
N PRO A 548 3.04 -33.45 9.10
CA PRO A 548 3.23 -34.90 9.06
C PRO A 548 2.47 -35.61 10.19
N ASN A 549 2.08 -34.88 11.25
CA ASN A 549 1.59 -35.42 12.51
C ASN A 549 0.13 -35.08 12.90
N VAL A 550 -0.61 -34.26 12.14
CA VAL A 550 -1.97 -33.82 12.59
C VAL A 550 -3.11 -34.32 11.69
N GLY A 551 -2.89 -34.45 10.37
CA GLY A 551 -3.96 -34.83 9.43
C GLY A 551 -3.89 -36.26 8.87
N ARG A 552 -2.77 -36.97 9.04
CA ARG A 552 -2.57 -38.36 8.58
C ARG A 552 -2.26 -39.35 9.71
N THR A 553 -2.52 -38.94 10.94
CA THR A 553 -2.45 -39.79 12.13
C THR A 553 -3.81 -39.87 12.82
N PRO A 554 -4.83 -40.50 12.20
CA PRO A 554 -5.56 -41.47 12.98
C PRO A 554 -4.56 -42.60 13.27
N HIS A 555 -4.16 -42.76 14.54
CA HIS A 555 -3.60 -44.00 15.10
C HIS A 555 -2.10 -44.36 15.08
N TRP A 556 -1.18 -43.72 14.34
CA TRP A 556 0.14 -44.38 14.14
C TRP A 556 1.33 -43.91 15.01
N GLY A 557 1.44 -42.63 15.36
CA GLY A 557 2.61 -42.13 16.10
C GLY A 557 2.54 -42.40 17.61
N ALA A 558 1.68 -41.69 18.31
CA ALA A 558 1.51 -41.85 19.76
C ALA A 558 0.71 -43.10 20.14
N ILE A 559 -0.21 -43.57 19.28
CA ILE A 559 -1.04 -44.74 19.57
C ILE A 559 -0.33 -46.03 19.21
N TRP A 560 0.48 -46.15 18.14
CA TRP A 560 1.19 -47.42 17.86
C TRP A 560 2.57 -47.55 18.51
N GLN A 561 3.33 -46.46 18.69
CA GLN A 561 4.57 -46.53 19.51
C GLN A 561 4.27 -46.91 20.96
N PHE A 562 3.07 -46.54 21.48
CA PHE A 562 2.65 -46.93 22.82
C PHE A 562 1.70 -48.13 22.83
N GLU A 563 0.61 -48.25 22.07
CA GLU A 563 -0.23 -49.46 22.10
C GLU A 563 0.46 -50.69 21.50
N GLY A 564 1.34 -50.57 20.51
CA GLY A 564 2.12 -51.70 20.00
C GLY A 564 3.19 -52.16 20.99
N GLY A 565 3.92 -51.21 21.59
CA GLY A 565 4.90 -51.48 22.66
C GLY A 565 4.25 -51.96 23.96
N ILE A 566 3.13 -51.36 24.38
CA ILE A 566 2.30 -51.76 25.52
C ILE A 566 1.65 -53.11 25.25
N SER A 567 1.09 -53.37 24.06
CA SER A 567 0.52 -54.69 23.70
C SER A 567 1.57 -55.80 23.78
N ILE A 568 2.81 -55.55 23.34
CA ILE A 568 3.91 -56.52 23.43
C ILE A 568 4.40 -56.68 24.88
N PHE A 569 4.45 -55.59 25.66
CA PHE A 569 4.76 -55.65 27.10
C PHE A 569 3.66 -56.36 27.91
N PHE A 570 2.39 -56.22 27.52
CA PHE A 570 1.23 -56.90 28.13
C PHE A 570 1.14 -58.37 27.70
N SER A 571 1.53 -58.73 26.47
CA SER A 571 1.53 -60.15 26.05
C SER A 571 2.57 -60.99 26.82
N LYS A 572 3.72 -60.39 27.19
CA LYS A 572 4.75 -61.06 28.02
C LYS A 572 4.41 -61.11 29.52
N LYS A 573 3.63 -60.15 30.05
CA LYS A 573 3.17 -60.18 31.46
C LYS A 573 1.97 -61.09 31.72
N LEU A 574 1.19 -61.44 30.69
CA LEU A 574 0.08 -62.40 30.79
C LEU A 574 0.52 -63.85 30.55
N THR A 575 1.80 -64.09 30.23
CA THR A 575 2.39 -65.42 30.03
C THR A 575 3.50 -65.76 31.03
N ALA A 576 3.64 -64.98 32.10
CA ALA A 576 4.55 -65.24 33.23
C ALA A 576 3.77 -65.54 34.51
#